data_AF-A0A1C6KW31-F1
#
_entry.id   AF-A0A1C6KW31-F1
#
_cell.length_a   1.000
_cell.length_b   1.000
_cell.length_c   1.000
_cell.angle_alpha   90.00
_cell.angle_beta   90.00
_cell.angle_gamma   90.00
#
_symmetry.space_group_name_H-M   'P 1'
#
loop_
_entity.id
_entity.type
_entity.pdbx_description
1 polymer ?
#
loop_
_entity_poly.entity_id
_entity_poly.type
_entity_poly.pdbx_seq_one_letter_code
_entity_poly.pdbx_strand_id
1 'polypeptide(L)'
;MAVVKRRQSPSVMGKAMTRENQENDVDGKERTEKAVKKEEIWKPREPKVELEYNGLEEFQASEAKQSTWRTTDYGILSIVKSETVNRLMFAKEMMDKLSNPKRVVISFADEKIAIGEQLPNNENYLKVNYSKTKGVIYSAGVVKEIVDKYDLDFSTRTSITFSEVKYVRYENHVVAIVTIV
;
A
#
# COMPACT_ATOMS: atom_id res chain seq x y z
N MET A 1 -16.22 11.59 47.59
CA MET A 1 -15.02 10.72 47.54
C MET A 1 -15.47 9.31 47.19
N ALA A 2 -14.82 8.65 46.21
CA ALA A 2 -15.16 7.28 45.81
C ALA A 2 -13.90 6.40 45.89
N VAL A 3 -13.99 5.25 46.54
CA VAL A 3 -12.85 4.35 46.80
C VAL A 3 -12.85 3.20 45.81
N VAL A 4 -11.83 3.15 44.94
CA VAL A 4 -11.67 2.10 43.93
C VAL A 4 -10.86 0.93 44.52
N LYS A 5 -11.51 -0.21 44.77
CA LYS A 5 -10.81 -1.46 45.15
C LYS A 5 -10.24 -2.15 43.89
N ARG A 6 -8.92 -2.37 43.86
CA ARG A 6 -8.25 -3.18 42.84
C ARG A 6 -8.62 -4.66 43.00
N ARG A 7 -8.83 -5.38 41.90
CA ARG A 7 -9.03 -6.85 41.87
C ARG A 7 -7.69 -7.55 41.61
N GLN A 8 -7.43 -8.64 42.33
CA GLN A 8 -6.33 -9.58 42.05
C GLN A 8 -6.82 -10.73 41.15
N SER A 9 -5.93 -11.28 40.34
CA SER A 9 -6.16 -12.51 39.56
C SER A 9 -5.71 -13.74 40.36
N PRO A 10 -6.49 -14.84 40.41
CA PRO A 10 -6.13 -16.04 41.18
C PRO A 10 -5.17 -17.00 40.44
N SER A 11 -4.47 -17.80 41.25
CA SER A 11 -3.60 -18.92 40.84
C SER A 11 -4.39 -20.15 40.37
N VAL A 12 -3.79 -21.00 39.54
CA VAL A 12 -4.29 -22.35 39.21
C VAL A 12 -3.14 -23.37 39.34
N MET A 13 -3.42 -24.54 39.91
CA MET A 13 -2.44 -25.45 40.53
C MET A 13 -2.80 -26.93 40.28
N GLY A 14 -1.87 -27.76 39.77
CA GLY A 14 -2.01 -29.23 39.63
C GLY A 14 -2.98 -29.71 38.53
N LYS A 15 -3.06 -30.98 38.08
CA LYS A 15 -2.39 -32.29 38.32
C LYS A 15 -2.77 -33.23 37.13
N ALA A 16 -2.24 -34.43 36.86
CA ALA A 16 -0.92 -35.10 37.02
C ALA A 16 -1.02 -36.55 36.45
N MET A 17 0.11 -37.27 36.27
CA MET A 17 0.22 -38.76 36.05
C MET A 17 -0.28 -39.34 34.70
N THR A 18 0.23 -40.46 34.13
CA THR A 18 1.38 -41.36 34.38
C THR A 18 1.67 -42.20 33.11
N ARG A 19 2.92 -42.69 32.93
CA ARG A 19 3.25 -44.13 32.77
C ARG A 19 4.76 -44.36 32.63
N GLU A 20 5.21 -45.50 33.15
CA GLU A 20 6.61 -45.89 33.31
C GLU A 20 7.17 -46.63 32.08
N ASN A 21 8.49 -46.71 31.94
CA ASN A 21 9.19 -48.01 31.97
C ASN A 21 10.73 -47.90 32.02
N GLN A 22 11.26 -48.59 33.02
CA GLN A 22 12.50 -49.39 33.05
C GLN A 22 13.90 -48.74 33.14
N GLU A 23 14.58 -49.25 34.16
CA GLU A 23 15.95 -49.05 34.65
C GLU A 23 17.04 -49.43 33.63
N ASN A 24 18.28 -48.92 33.82
CA ASN A 24 19.39 -49.74 34.32
C ASN A 24 20.67 -48.91 34.64
N ASP A 25 21.06 -48.98 35.92
CA ASP A 25 22.40 -49.03 36.52
C ASP A 25 23.63 -48.15 36.10
N VAL A 26 24.16 -47.46 37.14
CA VAL A 26 25.56 -47.47 37.66
C VAL A 26 26.70 -47.16 36.67
N ASP A 27 27.53 -46.11 36.84
CA ASP A 27 28.38 -45.79 38.01
C ASP A 27 28.93 -44.34 37.94
N GLY A 28 29.67 -43.88 38.97
CA GLY A 28 30.82 -43.00 38.72
C GLY A 28 30.73 -41.53 39.13
N LYS A 29 30.60 -41.27 40.44
CA LYS A 29 31.26 -40.20 41.24
C LYS A 29 31.43 -38.77 40.66
N GLU A 30 30.97 -37.82 41.47
CA GLU A 30 31.29 -36.38 41.44
C GLU A 30 32.78 -36.05 41.20
N ARG A 31 33.03 -34.96 40.44
CA ARG A 31 33.90 -33.87 40.92
C ARG A 31 33.69 -32.55 40.18
N THR A 32 33.25 -31.59 40.97
CA THR A 32 33.08 -30.15 40.74
C THR A 32 34.21 -29.46 39.96
N GLU A 33 33.91 -28.83 38.82
CA GLU A 33 34.67 -27.66 38.33
C GLU A 33 33.76 -26.52 37.83
N LYS A 34 33.56 -25.56 38.75
CA LYS A 34 33.29 -24.12 38.55
C LYS A 34 32.57 -23.67 37.26
N ALA A 35 31.29 -23.33 37.43
CA ALA A 35 30.59 -22.44 36.51
C ALA A 35 31.26 -21.05 36.47
N VAL A 36 32.06 -20.78 35.44
CA VAL A 36 32.50 -19.43 35.09
C VAL A 36 31.49 -18.86 34.09
N LYS A 37 30.53 -18.08 34.60
CA LYS A 37 29.73 -17.20 33.74
C LYS A 37 30.68 -16.17 33.13
N LYS A 38 31.02 -16.33 31.85
CA LYS A 38 31.53 -15.22 31.06
C LYS A 38 30.36 -14.29 30.78
N GLU A 39 30.25 -13.21 31.56
CA GLU A 39 29.42 -12.08 31.17
C GLU A 39 30.07 -11.46 29.93
N GLU A 40 29.47 -11.70 28.75
CA GLU A 40 29.83 -10.99 27.54
C GLU A 40 29.44 -9.52 27.71
N ILE A 41 30.44 -8.71 28.08
CA ILE A 41 30.31 -7.26 28.10
C ILE A 41 30.01 -6.81 26.67
N TRP A 42 28.76 -6.44 26.42
CA TRP A 42 28.34 -5.82 25.16
C TRP A 42 29.06 -4.48 25.01
N LYS A 43 30.21 -4.49 24.33
CA LYS A 43 30.85 -3.27 23.86
C LYS A 43 30.06 -2.77 22.65
N PRO A 44 29.44 -1.58 22.69
CA PRO A 44 28.88 -0.98 21.49
C PRO A 44 30.02 -0.82 20.47
N ARG A 45 29.77 -1.26 19.24
CA ARG A 45 30.75 -1.13 18.15
C ARG A 45 30.84 0.34 17.79
N GLU A 46 31.89 1.01 18.25
CA GLU A 46 32.16 2.41 17.89
C GLU A 46 32.09 2.55 16.37
N PRO A 47 31.33 3.55 15.85
CA PRO A 47 31.28 3.77 14.42
C PRO A 47 32.69 4.21 13.98
N LYS A 48 33.35 3.36 13.19
CA LYS A 48 34.54 3.77 12.45
C LYS A 48 34.08 4.81 11.43
N VAL A 49 34.22 6.08 11.79
CA VAL A 49 34.13 7.17 10.83
C VAL A 49 35.27 6.95 9.85
N GLU A 50 34.93 6.57 8.62
CA GLU A 50 35.90 6.41 7.54
C GLU A 50 36.50 7.79 7.22
N LEU A 51 37.77 7.78 6.79
CA LEU A 51 38.65 8.95 6.69
C LEU A 51 37.95 10.22 6.18
N GLU A 52 38.17 11.35 6.86
CA GLU A 52 37.62 12.65 6.47
C GLU A 52 37.97 13.00 5.02
N TYR A 53 36.96 12.92 4.14
CA TYR A 53 37.11 13.21 2.73
C TYR A 53 37.01 14.71 2.48
N ASN A 54 38.16 15.38 2.47
CA ASN A 54 38.26 16.84 2.36
C ASN A 54 38.06 17.37 0.92
N GLY A 55 37.65 16.54 -0.04
CA GLY A 55 37.42 16.92 -1.45
C GLY A 55 36.06 17.54 -1.74
N LEU A 56 35.24 17.85 -0.73
CA LEU A 56 33.87 18.35 -0.93
C LEU A 56 33.80 19.74 -1.59
N GLU A 57 34.90 20.49 -1.61
CA GLU A 57 35.00 21.82 -2.26
C GLU A 57 34.92 21.75 -3.79
N GLU A 58 35.19 20.58 -4.40
CA GLU A 58 35.14 20.38 -5.86
C GLU A 58 33.71 20.11 -6.38
N PHE A 59 32.72 19.94 -5.49
CA PHE A 59 31.37 19.54 -5.86
C PHE A 59 30.50 20.75 -6.21
N GLN A 60 30.14 20.89 -7.49
CA GLN A 60 29.15 21.88 -7.93
C GLN A 60 27.75 21.54 -7.40
N ALA A 61 27.06 22.52 -6.82
CA ALA A 61 25.69 22.37 -6.38
C ALA A 61 24.75 22.12 -7.57
N SER A 62 23.72 21.28 -7.37
CA SER A 62 22.69 21.06 -8.39
C SER A 62 21.91 22.36 -8.65
N GLU A 63 22.04 22.90 -9.86
CA GLU A 63 21.36 24.12 -10.30
C GLU A 63 19.86 23.88 -10.63
N ALA A 64 19.42 22.62 -10.60
CA ALA A 64 18.06 22.22 -10.90
C ALA A 64 17.07 22.77 -9.83
N LYS A 65 16.38 23.86 -10.17
CA LYS A 65 15.28 24.39 -9.37
C LYS A 65 14.11 23.41 -9.39
N GLN A 66 13.61 23.04 -8.21
CA GLN A 66 12.42 22.20 -8.09
C GLN A 66 11.22 22.92 -8.75
N SER A 67 10.75 22.39 -9.89
CA SER A 67 9.60 22.98 -10.57
C SER A 67 8.33 22.68 -9.78
N THR A 68 7.70 23.73 -9.24
CA THR A 68 6.33 23.66 -8.74
C THR A 68 5.36 23.93 -9.89
N TRP A 69 5.29 23.03 -10.86
CA TRP A 69 4.20 23.02 -11.83
C TRP A 69 2.89 22.76 -11.11
N ARG A 70 2.16 23.84 -10.81
CA ARG A 70 0.73 23.77 -10.50
C ARG A 70 -0.02 23.71 -11.83
N THR A 71 -0.34 22.51 -12.27
CA THR A 71 -1.37 22.31 -13.28
C THR A 71 -2.69 22.84 -12.71
N THR A 72 -3.18 23.97 -13.22
CA THR A 72 -4.54 24.47 -12.94
C THR A 72 -5.61 23.49 -13.41
N ASP A 73 -5.30 22.71 -14.44
CA ASP A 73 -6.11 21.60 -14.92
C ASP A 73 -5.83 20.35 -14.08
N TYR A 74 -6.66 20.13 -13.06
CA TYR A 74 -6.60 18.91 -12.24
C TYR A 74 -7.14 17.72 -13.02
N GLY A 75 -6.24 16.97 -13.66
CA GLY A 75 -6.55 15.71 -14.32
C GLY A 75 -7.36 14.76 -13.44
N ILE A 76 -8.53 14.36 -13.94
CA ILE A 76 -9.55 13.60 -13.21
C ILE A 76 -9.29 12.09 -13.28
N LEU A 77 -8.92 11.59 -14.46
CA LEU A 77 -8.59 10.19 -14.70
C LEU A 77 -7.24 10.10 -15.42
N SER A 78 -6.25 9.50 -14.76
CA SER A 78 -4.99 9.11 -15.39
C SER A 78 -4.99 7.62 -15.68
N ILE A 79 -4.79 7.25 -16.95
CA ILE A 79 -4.43 5.89 -17.36
C ILE A 79 -2.91 5.79 -17.31
N VAL A 80 -2.40 4.74 -16.69
CA VAL A 80 -0.96 4.44 -16.62
C VAL A 80 -0.73 3.07 -17.24
N LYS A 81 0.11 3.03 -18.27
CA LYS A 81 0.56 1.82 -18.97
C LYS A 81 2.08 1.81 -18.97
N SER A 82 2.68 0.75 -18.43
CA SER A 82 4.10 0.45 -18.53
C SER A 82 4.31 -1.06 -18.46
N GLU A 83 5.54 -1.52 -18.71
CA GLU A 83 5.89 -2.94 -18.61
C GLU A 83 5.60 -3.52 -17.23
N THR A 84 5.84 -2.74 -16.17
CA THR A 84 5.74 -3.21 -14.78
C THR A 84 4.39 -2.87 -14.11
N VAL A 85 3.78 -1.73 -14.44
CA VAL A 85 2.62 -1.20 -13.70
C VAL A 85 1.54 -0.69 -14.64
N ASN A 86 0.38 -1.35 -14.61
CA ASN A 86 -0.80 -0.95 -15.35
C ASN A 86 -1.94 -0.62 -14.38
N ARG A 87 -2.40 0.64 -14.39
CA ARG A 87 -3.41 1.13 -13.44
C ARG A 87 -4.22 2.30 -13.97
N LEU A 88 -5.43 2.42 -13.43
CA LEU A 88 -6.22 3.65 -13.46
C LEU A 88 -6.00 4.41 -12.15
N MET A 89 -5.82 5.73 -12.24
CA MET A 89 -5.72 6.62 -11.09
C MET A 89 -6.78 7.71 -11.19
N PHE A 90 -7.59 7.85 -10.15
CA PHE A 90 -8.67 8.82 -10.06
C PHE A 90 -8.29 9.97 -9.14
N ALA A 91 -8.64 11.20 -9.52
CA ALA A 91 -8.49 12.38 -8.69
C ALA A 91 -9.34 12.27 -7.41
N LYS A 92 -8.87 12.92 -6.34
CA LYS A 92 -9.60 13.05 -5.07
C LYS A 92 -11.03 13.55 -5.29
N GLU A 93 -11.18 14.60 -6.10
CA GLU A 93 -12.48 15.23 -6.36
C GLU A 93 -13.50 14.26 -6.97
N MET A 94 -13.07 13.43 -7.92
CA MET A 94 -13.93 12.41 -8.52
C MET A 94 -14.34 11.34 -7.50
N MET A 95 -13.38 10.84 -6.71
CA MET A 95 -13.67 9.83 -5.70
C MET A 95 -14.59 10.36 -4.59
N ASP A 96 -14.39 11.60 -4.15
CA ASP A 96 -15.28 12.27 -3.19
C ASP A 96 -16.70 12.43 -3.75
N LYS A 97 -16.85 12.85 -5.02
CA LYS A 97 -18.15 12.96 -5.70
C LYS A 97 -18.85 11.61 -5.90
N LEU A 98 -18.09 10.52 -6.00
CA LEU A 98 -18.60 9.14 -6.01
C LEU A 98 -18.90 8.57 -4.60
N SER A 99 -18.73 9.35 -3.53
CA SER A 99 -18.82 8.90 -2.13
C SER A 99 -17.77 7.87 -1.70
N ASN A 100 -16.58 7.90 -2.32
CA ASN A 100 -15.42 7.04 -2.02
C ASN A 100 -15.75 5.52 -1.94
N PRO A 101 -16.30 4.92 -3.01
CA PRO A 101 -16.73 3.52 -3.01
C PRO A 101 -15.54 2.56 -2.95
N LYS A 102 -15.70 1.40 -2.30
CA LYS A 102 -14.63 0.38 -2.17
C LYS A 102 -14.38 -0.39 -3.48
N ARG A 103 -15.37 -0.41 -4.36
CA ARG A 103 -15.37 -1.06 -5.66
C ARG A 103 -16.11 -0.18 -6.66
N VAL A 104 -15.75 -0.24 -7.93
CA VAL A 104 -16.47 0.43 -9.02
C VAL A 104 -16.65 -0.54 -10.18
N VAL A 105 -17.66 -0.29 -10.99
CA VAL A 105 -17.83 -0.86 -12.32
C VAL A 105 -17.47 0.18 -13.36
N ILE A 106 -16.97 -0.27 -14.52
CA ILE A 106 -16.54 0.58 -15.63
C ILE A 106 -17.24 0.12 -16.90
N SER A 107 -17.92 1.04 -17.59
CA SER A 107 -18.56 0.81 -18.89
C SER A 107 -18.06 1.81 -19.93
N PHE A 108 -18.12 1.42 -21.21
CA PHE A 108 -17.50 2.17 -22.32
C PHE A 108 -18.51 2.55 -23.40
N ALA A 109 -18.51 3.80 -23.82
CA ALA A 109 -19.25 4.34 -24.96
C ALA A 109 -18.31 5.14 -25.88
N ASP A 110 -18.81 5.69 -26.97
CA ASP A 110 -17.98 6.46 -27.92
C ASP A 110 -17.37 7.69 -27.23
N GLU A 111 -16.03 7.75 -27.25
CA GLU A 111 -15.19 8.76 -26.60
C GLU A 111 -15.47 8.94 -25.09
N LYS A 112 -16.09 7.96 -24.41
CA LYS A 112 -16.61 8.16 -23.04
C LYS A 112 -16.49 6.92 -22.16
N ILE A 113 -15.94 7.11 -20.95
CA ILE A 113 -15.87 6.08 -19.92
C ILE A 113 -16.82 6.44 -18.77
N ALA A 114 -17.77 5.57 -18.46
CA ALA A 114 -18.64 5.67 -17.30
C ALA A 114 -18.04 4.86 -16.13
N ILE A 115 -17.86 5.49 -14.97
CA ILE A 115 -17.35 4.89 -13.74
C ILE A 115 -18.32 5.20 -12.60
N GLY A 116 -18.75 4.18 -11.86
CA GLY A 116 -19.63 4.33 -10.71
C GLY A 116 -19.59 3.11 -9.80
N GLU A 117 -20.25 3.19 -8.64
CA GLU A 117 -20.40 2.01 -7.77
C GLU A 117 -21.29 0.94 -8.41
N GLN A 118 -22.29 1.36 -9.19
CA GLN A 118 -23.22 0.50 -9.94
C GLN A 118 -23.53 1.13 -11.31
N LEU A 119 -23.70 0.29 -12.33
CA LEU A 119 -24.05 0.66 -13.71
C LEU A 119 -24.98 -0.42 -14.30
N PRO A 120 -25.85 -0.09 -15.28
CA PRO A 120 -26.68 -1.08 -15.96
C PRO A 120 -25.86 -2.21 -16.59
N ASN A 121 -26.35 -3.45 -16.45
CA ASN A 121 -25.82 -4.65 -17.10
C ASN A 121 -24.31 -4.90 -16.89
N ASN A 122 -23.74 -4.45 -15.76
CA ASN A 122 -22.32 -4.57 -15.49
C ASN A 122 -22.06 -5.11 -14.07
N GLU A 123 -21.51 -6.33 -14.00
CA GLU A 123 -21.15 -7.01 -12.75
C GLU A 123 -19.62 -7.12 -12.56
N ASN A 124 -18.82 -6.47 -13.41
CA ASN A 124 -17.36 -6.49 -13.34
C ASN A 124 -16.84 -5.49 -12.29
N TYR A 125 -17.02 -5.83 -11.01
CA TYR A 125 -16.62 -5.00 -9.87
C TYR A 125 -15.11 -4.99 -9.65
N LEU A 126 -14.48 -3.85 -9.92
CA LEU A 126 -13.06 -3.59 -9.72
C LEU A 126 -12.80 -2.97 -8.35
N LYS A 127 -11.92 -3.59 -7.54
CA LYS A 127 -11.52 -3.06 -6.23
C LYS A 127 -10.71 -1.77 -6.38
N VAL A 128 -11.14 -0.71 -5.68
CA VAL A 128 -10.39 0.54 -5.57
C VAL A 128 -9.47 0.49 -4.35
N ASN A 129 -8.19 0.83 -4.56
CA ASN A 129 -7.21 0.99 -3.49
C ASN A 129 -6.96 2.49 -3.30
N TYR A 130 -7.11 2.99 -2.08
CA TYR A 130 -6.94 4.40 -1.78
C TYR A 130 -5.50 4.70 -1.36
N SER A 131 -4.85 5.65 -2.04
CA SER A 131 -3.53 6.16 -1.67
C SER A 131 -3.64 7.63 -1.31
N LYS A 132 -3.50 7.93 -0.01
CA LYS A 132 -3.83 9.22 0.64
C LYS A 132 -5.28 9.63 0.41
N THR A 133 -5.56 10.16 -0.79
CA THR A 133 -6.86 10.72 -1.20
C THR A 133 -7.21 10.40 -2.67
N LYS A 134 -6.35 9.68 -3.40
CA LYS A 134 -6.61 9.25 -4.78
C LYS A 134 -7.06 7.79 -4.80
N GLY A 135 -8.04 7.47 -5.66
CA GLY A 135 -8.43 6.10 -5.95
C GLY A 135 -7.50 5.47 -6.99
N VAL A 136 -7.14 4.20 -6.83
CA VAL A 136 -6.27 3.47 -7.78
C VAL A 136 -6.79 2.05 -8.01
N ILE A 137 -7.00 1.69 -9.27
CA ILE A 137 -7.28 0.30 -9.69
C ILE A 137 -6.06 -0.22 -10.43
N TYR A 138 -5.48 -1.31 -9.93
CA TYR A 138 -4.42 -2.04 -10.61
C TYR A 138 -5.05 -3.15 -11.46
N SER A 139 -5.05 -2.98 -12.78
CA SER A 139 -5.58 -3.98 -13.72
C SER A 139 -4.97 -3.77 -15.10
N ALA A 140 -4.17 -4.72 -15.56
CA ALA A 140 -3.62 -4.71 -16.91
C ALA A 140 -4.69 -4.96 -17.98
N GLY A 141 -5.69 -5.81 -17.69
CA GLY A 141 -6.81 -6.09 -18.60
C GLY A 141 -7.62 -4.84 -18.91
N VAL A 142 -8.06 -4.12 -17.88
CA VAL A 142 -8.88 -2.90 -18.05
C VAL A 142 -8.07 -1.77 -18.72
N VAL A 143 -6.79 -1.61 -18.39
CA VAL A 143 -5.92 -0.65 -19.09
C VAL A 143 -5.78 -1.02 -20.57
N LYS A 144 -5.62 -2.31 -20.89
CA LYS A 144 -5.58 -2.79 -22.28
C LYS A 144 -6.90 -2.53 -23.00
N GLU A 145 -8.04 -2.90 -22.41
CA GLU A 145 -9.38 -2.67 -22.99
C GLU A 145 -9.60 -1.19 -23.34
N ILE A 146 -9.19 -0.27 -22.47
CA ILE A 146 -9.33 1.17 -22.73
C ILE A 146 -8.36 1.63 -23.83
N VAL A 147 -7.12 1.17 -23.81
CA VAL A 147 -6.13 1.54 -24.83
C VAL A 147 -6.53 1.04 -26.22
N ASP A 148 -6.93 -0.23 -26.32
CA ASP A 148 -7.34 -0.86 -27.56
C ASP A 148 -8.67 -0.29 -28.09
N LYS A 149 -9.58 0.19 -27.21
CA LYS A 149 -10.88 0.75 -27.60
C LYS A 149 -10.83 2.21 -28.08
N TYR A 150 -9.92 3.03 -27.54
CA TYR A 150 -9.80 4.45 -27.90
C TYR A 150 -8.48 4.80 -28.61
N ASP A 151 -7.78 3.78 -29.15
CA ASP A 151 -6.51 3.91 -29.88
C ASP A 151 -5.45 4.80 -29.19
N LEU A 152 -5.28 4.59 -27.89
CA LEU A 152 -4.46 5.48 -27.06
C LEU A 152 -2.96 5.20 -27.23
N ASP A 153 -2.21 6.19 -27.74
CA ASP A 153 -0.77 6.04 -27.94
C ASP A 153 0.07 6.22 -26.65
N PHE A 154 0.77 5.15 -26.27
CA PHE A 154 1.73 5.10 -25.17
C PHE A 154 3.19 4.89 -25.65
N SER A 155 3.47 5.04 -26.95
CA SER A 155 4.81 4.86 -27.55
C SER A 155 5.90 5.72 -26.88
N THR A 156 5.54 6.94 -26.48
CA THR A 156 6.43 7.98 -25.97
C THR A 156 6.14 8.36 -24.51
N ARG A 157 5.13 7.75 -23.89
CA ARG A 157 4.58 8.17 -22.59
C ARG A 157 4.05 7.00 -21.79
N THR A 158 4.23 7.03 -20.47
CA THR A 158 3.70 6.01 -19.56
C THR A 158 2.32 6.36 -18.97
N SER A 159 1.82 7.58 -19.21
CA SER A 159 0.51 8.01 -18.75
C SER A 159 -0.17 8.98 -19.72
N ILE A 160 -1.49 8.85 -19.84
CA ILE A 160 -2.40 9.84 -20.44
C ILE A 160 -3.41 10.22 -19.37
N THR A 161 -3.78 11.50 -19.29
CA THR A 161 -4.67 12.02 -18.26
C THR A 161 -5.76 12.89 -18.86
N PHE A 162 -7.00 12.61 -18.47
CA PHE A 162 -8.22 13.28 -18.93
C PHE A 162 -8.78 14.15 -17.81
N SER A 163 -9.19 15.37 -18.15
CA SER A 163 -9.71 16.37 -17.20
C SER A 163 -11.23 16.58 -17.32
N GLU A 164 -11.83 16.25 -18.46
CA GLU A 164 -13.26 16.42 -18.68
C GLU A 164 -14.08 15.33 -17.98
N VAL A 165 -15.02 15.75 -17.14
CA VAL A 165 -15.94 14.83 -16.44
C VAL A 165 -17.32 15.46 -16.24
N LYS A 166 -18.36 14.67 -16.46
CA LYS A 166 -19.75 14.98 -16.10
C LYS A 166 -20.23 14.00 -15.03
N TYR A 167 -21.08 14.46 -14.12
CA TYR A 167 -21.64 13.63 -13.06
C TYR A 167 -23.14 13.48 -13.27
N VAL A 168 -23.63 12.25 -13.23
CA VAL A 168 -25.06 11.91 -13.35
C VAL A 168 -25.48 11.04 -12.17
N ARG A 169 -26.79 10.89 -11.94
CA ARG A 169 -27.32 9.90 -11.00
C ARG A 169 -27.86 8.70 -11.76
N TYR A 170 -27.55 7.51 -11.26
CA TYR A 170 -28.17 6.26 -11.68
C TYR A 170 -28.64 5.53 -10.42
N GLU A 171 -29.94 5.26 -10.34
CA GLU A 171 -30.60 4.84 -9.09
C GLU A 171 -30.21 5.77 -7.92
N ASN A 172 -29.63 5.23 -6.85
CA ASN A 172 -29.14 5.98 -5.69
C ASN A 172 -27.64 6.33 -5.74
N HIS A 173 -26.93 5.99 -6.82
CA HIS A 173 -25.48 6.18 -6.95
C HIS A 173 -25.14 7.33 -7.90
N VAL A 174 -24.03 8.02 -7.60
CA VAL A 174 -23.43 8.97 -8.54
C VAL A 174 -22.54 8.20 -9.52
N VAL A 175 -22.59 8.59 -10.79
CA VAL A 175 -21.76 8.06 -11.87
C VAL A 175 -20.97 9.21 -12.48
N ALA A 176 -19.67 9.01 -12.66
CA ALA A 176 -18.79 9.91 -13.39
C ALA A 176 -18.68 9.43 -14.86
N ILE A 177 -18.85 10.34 -15.81
CA ILE A 177 -18.67 10.11 -17.24
C ILE A 177 -17.49 10.99 -17.68
N VAL A 178 -16.36 10.36 -18.00
CA VAL A 178 -15.12 11.02 -18.42
C VAL A 178 -15.07 11.05 -19.95
N THR A 179 -14.77 12.21 -20.55
CA THR A 179 -14.51 12.31 -21.99
C THR A 179 -13.08 11.86 -22.30
N ILE A 180 -12.91 11.07 -23.36
CA ILE A 180 -11.64 10.60 -23.91
C ILE A 180 -11.46 11.29 -25.27
N VAL A 181 -10.55 12.27 -25.31
CA VAL A 181 -10.17 13.12 -26.46
C VAL A 181 -8.66 13.22 -26.53
#